data_AF-A0A962PAU2-F1
#
_entry.id   AF-A0A962PAU2-F1
#
_cell.length_a   1.000
_cell.length_b   1.000
_cell.length_c   1.000
_cell.angle_alpha   90.00
_cell.angle_beta   90.00
_cell.angle_gamma   90.00
#
_symmetry.space_group_name_H-M   'P 1'
#
loop_
_entity.id
_entity.type
_entity.pdbx_description
1 polymer ?
#
loop_
_entity_poly.entity_id
_entity_poly.type
_entity_poly.pdbx_seq_one_letter_code
_entity_poly.pdbx_strand_id
1 'polypeptide(L)' 'AIISGGKGTADEKFAALQDAGVKTVRSLADIGSALREVTNW' A
#
# COMPACT_ATOMS: atom_id res chain seq x y z
N ALA A 1 -5.69 -10.93 4.14
CA ALA A 1 -5.03 -12.06 3.42
C ALA A 1 -4.66 -13.11 4.45
N ILE A 2 -4.72 -14.39 4.11
CA ILE A 2 -4.21 -15.47 4.97
C ILE A 2 -2.75 -15.68 4.57
N ILE A 3 -1.85 -15.66 5.56
CA ILE A 3 -0.43 -15.96 5.35
C ILE A 3 -0.27 -17.47 5.50
N SER A 4 0.26 -18.13 4.47
CA SER A 4 0.54 -19.57 4.50
C SER A 4 1.84 -19.86 3.74
N GLY A 5 2.71 -20.69 4.33
CA GLY A 5 3.99 -21.04 3.72
C GLY A 5 4.87 -19.83 3.37
N GLY A 6 4.81 -18.75 4.16
CA GLY A 6 5.58 -17.52 3.93
C GLY A 6 5.03 -16.59 2.84
N LYS A 7 3.95 -16.97 2.15
CA LYS A 7 3.33 -16.19 1.07
C LYS A 7 2.12 -15.40 1.55
N GLY A 8 1.89 -14.26 0.92
CA GLY A 8 0.72 -13.42 1.15
C GLY A 8 0.92 -12.38 2.25
N THR A 9 2.17 -12.09 2.59
CA THR A 9 2.56 -11.06 3.56
C THR A 9 2.11 -9.67 3.10
N ALA A 10 2.06 -8.73 4.05
CA ALA A 10 1.78 -7.33 3.71
C ALA A 10 2.88 -6.75 2.82
N ASP A 11 4.16 -7.06 3.10
CA ASP A 11 5.30 -6.51 2.36
C ASP A 11 5.31 -6.94 0.90
N GLU A 12 5.01 -8.21 0.59
CA GLU A 12 4.87 -8.67 -0.80
C GLU A 12 3.79 -7.90 -1.57
N LYS A 13 2.70 -7.53 -0.88
CA LYS A 13 1.61 -6.75 -1.50
C LYS A 13 2.00 -5.29 -1.70
N PHE A 14 2.66 -4.69 -0.71
CA PHE A 14 3.17 -3.33 -0.81
C PHE A 14 4.20 -3.21 -1.93
N ALA A 15 5.13 -4.16 -2.04
CA ALA A 15 6.13 -4.20 -3.11
C ALA A 15 5.45 -4.27 -4.49
N ALA A 16 4.52 -5.21 -4.69
CA ALA A 16 3.81 -5.35 -5.96
C ALA A 16 3.01 -4.08 -6.34
N LEU A 17 2.38 -3.41 -5.37
CA LEU A 17 1.66 -2.16 -5.60
C LEU A 17 2.61 -1.00 -5.95
N GLN A 18 3.74 -0.89 -5.25
CA GLN A 18 4.75 0.14 -5.50
C GLN A 18 5.42 -0.04 -6.87
N ASP A 19 5.74 -1.29 -7.24
CA ASP A 19 6.27 -1.62 -8.58
C ASP A 19 5.27 -1.27 -9.69
N ALA A 20 3.97 -1.37 -9.42
CA ALA A 20 2.90 -0.93 -10.32
C ALA A 20 2.68 0.60 -10.31
N GLY A 21 3.48 1.38 -9.56
CA GLY A 21 3.36 2.83 -9.44
C GLY A 21 2.24 3.32 -8.51
N VAL A 22 1.64 2.43 -7.71
CA VAL A 22 0.58 2.80 -6.77
C VAL A 22 1.18 3.46 -5.53
N LYS A 23 0.64 4.62 -5.14
CA LYS A 23 0.94 5.27 -3.86
C LYS A 23 0.36 4.41 -2.72
N THR A 24 1.22 3.93 -1.83
CA THR A 24 0.82 3.15 -0.65
C THR A 24 1.18 3.86 0.65
N VAL A 25 0.38 3.68 1.71
CA VAL A 25 0.67 4.21 3.06
C VAL A 25 0.87 3.07 4.06
N ARG A 26 1.77 3.26 5.03
CA ARG A 26 2.06 2.28 6.10
C ARG A 26 1.19 2.47 7.35
N SER A 27 0.53 3.62 7.47
CA SER A 27 -0.42 3.93 8.53
C SER A 27 -1.76 4.35 7.92
N LEU A 28 -2.85 3.91 8.54
CA LEU A 28 -4.20 4.35 8.16
C LEU A 28 -4.40 5.85 8.43
N ALA A 29 -3.65 6.43 9.36
CA ALA A 29 -3.72 7.87 9.65
C ALA A 29 -3.32 8.74 8.45
N ASP A 30 -2.44 8.22 7.58
CA ASP A 30 -1.89 8.98 6.45
C ASP A 30 -2.75 8.86 5.18
N ILE A 31 -3.81 8.05 5.18
CA ILE A 31 -4.57 7.73 3.97
C ILE A 31 -5.21 8.96 3.33
N GLY A 32 -5.72 9.89 4.14
CA GLY A 32 -6.34 11.12 3.66
C GLY A 32 -5.32 12.08 3.04
N SER A 33 -4.14 12.21 3.66
CA SER A 33 -3.05 13.04 3.14
C SER A 33 -2.52 12.49 1.81
N ALA A 34 -2.31 11.18 1.72
CA ALA A 34 -1.86 10.54 0.49
C ALA A 34 -2.88 10.67 -0.66
N LEU A 35 -4.18 10.59 -0.35
CA LEU A 35 -5.22 10.81 -1.35
C LEU A 35 -5.15 12.22 -1.91
N ARG A 36 -5.10 13.26 -1.05
CA ARG A 36 -4.98 14.66 -1.47
C ARG A 36 -3.76 14.89 -2.35
N GLU A 37 -2.61 14.31 -2.01
CA GLU A 37 -1.38 14.43 -2.78
C GLU A 37 -1.53 13.86 -4.20
N VAL A 38 -2.15 12.69 -4.33
CA VAL A 38 -2.30 12.00 -5.63
C VAL A 38 -3.39 12.63 -6.49
N THR A 39 -4.48 13.13 -5.90
CA THR A 39 -5.61 13.71 -6.64
C THR A 39 -5.53 15.22 -6.83
N ASN A 40 -4.60 15.88 -6.13
CA ASN A 40 -4.47 17.34 -6.08
C ASN A 40 -5.80 18.04 -5.71
N TRP A 41 -6.47 17.48 -4.68
CA TRP A 41 -7.73 17.97 -4.11
C TRP A 41 -7.50 18.89 -2.90
#